data_AF-A0A5J4TQP3-F1
#
_entry.id   AF-A0A5J4TQP3-F1
#
_cell.length_a   1.000
_cell.length_b   1.000
_cell.length_c   1.000
_cell.angle_alpha   90.00
_cell.angle_beta   90.00
_cell.angle_gamma   90.00
#
_symmetry.space_group_name_H-M   'P 1'
#
loop_
_entity.id
_entity.type
_entity.pdbx_description
1 polymer ?
#
loop_
_entity_poly.entity_id
_entity_poly.type
_entity_poly.pdbx_seq_one_letter_code
_entity_poly.pdbx_strand_id
1 'polypeptide(L)'
;QVPTHFSQRIIQLYSGWLVDHVSKVDRELSTLLIGKAPESELEADNIMTENFLVVPHSYTNFLDSDNASIQDRNLFEKMKGVLKLQKQNN
;
A
#
# COMPACT_ATOMS: atom_id res chain seq x y z
N GLN A 1 -26.47 -7.01 39.98
CA GLN A 1 -27.06 -7.08 38.62
C GLN A 1 -26.99 -5.70 38.00
N VAL A 2 -26.52 -5.59 36.76
CA VAL A 2 -26.52 -4.30 36.03
C VAL A 2 -27.97 -3.99 35.62
N PRO A 3 -28.52 -2.80 35.93
CA PRO A 3 -29.87 -2.44 35.51
C PRO A 3 -30.02 -2.49 33.99
N THR A 4 -31.08 -3.13 33.48
CA THR A 4 -31.31 -3.35 32.04
C THR A 4 -31.32 -2.07 31.22
N HIS A 5 -31.81 -0.97 31.79
CA HIS A 5 -31.78 0.35 31.14
C HIS A 5 -30.35 0.87 30.91
N PHE A 6 -29.43 0.55 31.81
CA PHE A 6 -28.03 0.96 31.70
C PHE A 6 -27.29 0.15 30.63
N SER A 7 -27.51 -1.17 30.58
CA SER A 7 -26.93 -2.01 29.52
C SER A 7 -27.49 -1.65 28.15
N GLN A 8 -28.80 -1.40 28.02
CA GLN A 8 -29.40 -0.94 26.77
C GLN A 8 -28.80 0.39 26.27
N ARG A 9 -28.58 1.35 27.17
CA ARG A 9 -27.98 2.64 26.81
C ARG A 9 -26.52 2.49 26.35
N ILE A 10 -25.75 1.62 26.98
CA ILE A 10 -24.38 1.32 26.55
C ILE A 10 -24.37 0.65 25.18
N ILE A 11 -25.26 -0.32 24.95
CA ILE A 11 -25.39 -0.98 23.64
C ILE A 11 -25.68 0.06 22.55
N GLN A 12 -26.63 0.97 22.79
CA GLN A 12 -26.97 2.02 21.82
C GLN A 12 -25.79 2.95 21.53
N LEU A 13 -25.05 3.39 22.57
CA LEU A 13 -23.87 4.23 22.41
C LEU A 13 -22.76 3.51 21.64
N TYR A 14 -22.51 2.24 21.95
CA TYR A 14 -21.50 1.44 21.28
C TYR A 14 -21.87 1.17 19.82
N SER A 15 -23.12 0.81 19.54
CA SER A 15 -23.61 0.60 18.18
C SER A 15 -23.51 1.86 17.34
N GLY A 16 -23.86 3.03 17.89
CA GLY A 16 -23.70 4.31 17.21
C GLY A 16 -22.24 4.61 16.90
N TRP A 17 -21.37 4.53 17.92
CA TRP A 17 -19.93 4.76 17.75
C TRP A 17 -19.30 3.82 16.73
N LEU A 18 -19.66 2.54 16.74
CA LEU A 18 -19.11 1.54 15.83
C LEU A 18 -19.50 1.85 14.38
N VAL A 19 -20.77 2.18 14.12
CA VAL A 19 -21.26 2.54 12.78
C VAL A 19 -20.55 3.79 12.27
N ASP A 20 -20.43 4.82 13.11
CA ASP A 20 -19.76 6.07 12.75
C ASP A 20 -18.27 5.84 12.47
N HIS A 21 -17.59 5.04 13.30
CA HIS A 21 -16.19 4.73 13.15
C HIS A 21 -15.90 3.94 11.88
N VAL A 22 -16.62 2.84 11.64
CA VAL A 22 -16.46 2.02 10.43
C VAL A 22 -16.75 2.86 9.18
N SER A 23 -17.80 3.67 9.20
CA SER A 23 -18.15 4.55 8.07
C SER A 23 -17.06 5.58 7.78
N LYS A 24 -16.40 6.12 8.81
CA LYS A 24 -15.28 7.05 8.65
C LYS A 24 -14.07 6.34 8.03
N VAL A 25 -13.66 5.21 8.60
CA VAL A 25 -12.50 4.43 8.13
C VAL A 25 -12.69 3.95 6.69
N ASP A 26 -13.89 3.46 6.33
CA ASP A 26 -14.19 3.03 4.96
C ASP A 26 -14.10 4.17 3.94
N ARG A 27 -14.52 5.39 4.33
CA ARG A 27 -14.40 6.57 3.46
C ARG A 27 -12.95 6.99 3.26
N GLU A 28 -12.15 6.98 4.32
CA GLU A 28 -10.71 7.27 4.27
C GLU A 28 -10.01 6.24 3.38
N LEU A 29 -10.26 4.94 3.61
CA LEU A 29 -9.70 3.85 2.81
C LEU A 29 -10.11 3.94 1.34
N SER A 30 -11.39 4.20 1.06
CA SER A 30 -11.88 4.41 -0.31
C SER A 30 -11.18 5.58 -1.00
N THR A 31 -10.93 6.67 -0.26
CA THR A 31 -10.23 7.85 -0.76
C THR A 31 -8.76 7.55 -1.09
N LEU A 32 -8.08 6.78 -0.25
CA LEU A 32 -6.72 6.25 -0.49
C LEU A 32 -6.70 5.35 -1.73
N LEU A 33 -7.61 4.38 -1.83
CA LEU A 33 -7.66 3.42 -2.94
C LEU A 33 -8.00 4.07 -4.28
N ILE A 34 -8.81 5.12 -4.30
CA ILE A 34 -9.16 5.88 -5.51
C ILE A 34 -8.04 6.88 -5.88
N GLY A 35 -7.00 7.03 -5.05
CA GLY A 35 -5.89 7.95 -5.28
C GLY A 35 -6.28 9.43 -5.13
N LYS A 36 -7.32 9.72 -4.34
CA LYS A 36 -7.79 11.09 -4.05
C LYS A 36 -7.37 11.57 -2.66
N ALA A 37 -6.60 10.78 -1.93
CA ALA A 37 -6.10 11.16 -0.62
C ALA A 37 -5.13 12.35 -0.74
N PRO A 38 -5.15 13.30 0.21
CA PRO A 38 -4.17 14.37 0.29
C PRO A 38 -2.75 13.80 0.39
N GLU A 39 -1.77 14.47 -0.24
CA GLU A 39 -0.36 14.05 -0.17
C GLU A 39 0.13 13.88 1.27
N SER A 40 -0.34 14.72 2.21
CA SER A 40 -0.02 14.62 3.63
C SER A 40 -0.44 13.31 4.31
N GLU A 41 -1.49 12.64 3.82
CA GLU A 41 -1.94 11.34 4.33
C GLU A 41 -1.18 10.19 3.68
N LEU A 42 -0.73 10.36 2.43
CA LEU A 42 0.20 9.43 1.77
C LEU A 42 1.58 9.45 2.46
N GLU A 43 1.98 10.61 2.98
CA GLU A 43 3.27 10.77 3.65
C GLU A 43 3.33 10.22 5.08
N ALA A 44 2.19 9.97 5.74
CA ALA A 44 2.19 9.39 7.08
C ALA A 44 2.67 7.92 7.10
N ASP A 45 2.53 7.21 5.97
CA ASP A 45 3.04 5.84 5.76
C ASP A 45 4.47 5.81 5.16
N ASN A 46 5.18 6.95 5.14
CA ASN A 46 6.59 7.08 4.72
C ASN A 46 7.59 6.41 5.70
N ILE A 47 7.26 5.25 6.27
CA ILE A 47 8.27 4.32 6.80
C ILE A 47 9.03 3.63 5.64
N MET A 48 8.56 3.79 4.39
CA MET A 48 9.13 3.14 3.19
C MET A 48 9.88 4.08 2.23
N THR A 49 10.02 5.38 2.52
CA THR A 49 10.57 6.38 1.58
C THR A 49 12.05 6.25 1.26
N GLU A 50 12.80 5.40 1.98
CA GLU A 50 14.20 5.13 1.66
C GLU A 50 14.43 3.82 0.90
N ASN A 51 13.39 3.02 0.65
CA ASN A 51 13.52 1.79 -0.13
C ASN A 51 13.34 2.10 -1.61
N PHE A 52 14.37 2.67 -2.23
CA PHE A 52 14.48 2.63 -3.69
C PHE A 52 14.28 1.19 -4.14
N LEU A 53 13.34 0.95 -5.04
CA LEU A 53 13.16 -0.37 -5.63
C LEU A 53 14.43 -0.69 -6.42
N VAL A 54 15.19 -1.68 -5.95
CA VAL A 54 16.45 -2.11 -6.56
C VAL A 54 16.21 -3.33 -7.41
N VAL A 55 16.95 -3.46 -8.52
CA VAL A 55 16.91 -4.67 -9.33
C VAL A 55 17.56 -5.83 -8.57
N PRO A 56 16.87 -6.96 -8.30
CA PRO A 56 17.48 -8.12 -7.66
C PRO A 56 18.58 -8.73 -8.52
N HIS A 57 19.72 -9.09 -7.91
CA HIS A 57 20.87 -9.69 -8.62
C HIS A 57 20.51 -10.95 -9.42
N SER A 58 19.59 -11.77 -8.91
CA SER A 58 19.11 -12.97 -9.60
C SER A 58 18.45 -12.65 -10.95
N TYR A 59 17.76 -11.51 -11.02
CA TYR A 59 17.07 -11.07 -12.23
C TYR A 59 18.05 -10.48 -13.25
N THR A 60 19.07 -9.74 -12.79
CA THR A 60 20.17 -9.29 -13.65
C THR A 60 20.91 -10.48 -14.26
N ASN A 61 21.25 -11.49 -13.45
CA ASN A 61 21.91 -12.71 -13.92
C ASN A 61 21.05 -13.49 -14.92
N PHE A 62 19.72 -13.52 -14.74
CA PHE A 62 18.82 -14.14 -15.71
C PHE A 62 18.86 -13.40 -17.05
N LEU A 63 18.75 -12.07 -17.05
CA LEU A 63 18.76 -11.26 -18.26
C LEU A 63 20.09 -11.30 -19.01
N ASP A 64 21.20 -11.44 -18.29
CA ASP A 64 22.53 -11.58 -18.89
C ASP A 64 22.81 -13.01 -19.38
N SER A 65 22.02 -14.00 -18.98
CA SER A 65 22.14 -15.39 -19.44
C SER A 65 21.56 -15.61 -20.83
N ASP A 66 21.93 -16.74 -21.45
CA ASP A 66 21.35 -17.21 -22.72
C ASP A 66 19.89 -17.67 -22.60
N ASN A 67 19.36 -17.75 -21.38
CA ASN A 67 17.97 -18.14 -21.13
C ASN A 67 16.98 -16.97 -21.28
N ALA A 68 17.46 -15.73 -21.34
CA ALA A 68 16.62 -14.55 -21.51
C ALA A 68 16.48 -14.20 -23.00
N SER A 69 15.24 -14.08 -23.46
CA SER A 69 14.97 -13.63 -24.82
C SER A 69 15.20 -12.11 -24.96
N ILE A 70 15.37 -11.65 -26.20
CA ILE A 70 15.44 -10.22 -26.52
C ILE A 70 14.13 -9.51 -26.09
N GLN A 71 12.99 -10.21 -26.12
CA GLN A 71 11.71 -9.67 -25.67
C GLN A 71 11.71 -9.43 -24.16
N ASP A 72 12.26 -10.34 -23.37
CA ASP A 72 12.36 -10.21 -21.90
C ASP A 72 13.22 -9.01 -21.51
N ARG A 73 14.36 -8.81 -22.20
CA ARG A 73 15.24 -7.64 -22.00
C ARG A 73 14.52 -6.33 -22.30
N ASN A 74 13.82 -6.26 -23.43
CA ASN A 74 13.08 -5.07 -23.84
C ASN A 74 11.91 -4.75 -22.90
N LEU A 75 11.20 -5.79 -22.43
CA LEU A 75 10.13 -5.63 -21.45
C LEU A 75 10.68 -5.11 -20.12
N PHE A 76 11.81 -5.66 -19.68
CA PHE A 76 12.43 -5.24 -18.43
C PHE A 76 12.95 -3.80 -18.45
N GLU A 77 13.59 -3.36 -19.54
CA GLU A 77 14.03 -1.96 -19.66
C GLU A 77 12.85 -0.98 -19.62
N LYS A 78 11.69 -1.35 -20.18
CA LYS A 78 10.45 -0.58 -20.02
C LYS A 78 9.99 -0.56 -18.57
N MET A 79 10.01 -1.71 -17.89
CA MET A 79 9.61 -1.81 -16.48
C MET A 79 10.52 -1.01 -15.54
N LYS A 80 11.84 -0.97 -15.80
CA LYS A 80 12.79 -0.14 -15.05
C LYS A 80 12.41 1.34 -15.08
N GLY A 81 11.99 1.85 -16.24
CA GLY A 81 11.53 3.23 -16.39
C GLY A 81 10.23 3.50 -15.64
N VAL A 82 9.25 2.58 -15.71
CA VAL A 82 7.94 2.71 -15.06
C VAL A 82 8.07 2.66 -13.53
N LEU A 83 8.86 1.72 -13.02
CA LEU A 83 9.04 1.49 -11.59
C LEU A 83 10.15 2.34 -10.96
N LYS A 84 10.83 3.19 -11.75
CA LYS A 84 11.98 4.00 -11.34
C LYS A 84 13.04 3.17 -10.59
N LEU A 85 13.30 1.96 -11.08
CA LEU A 85 14.22 1.03 -10.41
C LEU A 85 15.64 1.61 -10.41
N GLN A 86 16.28 1.64 -9.25
CA GLN A 86 17.68 2.03 -9.15
C GLN A 86 18.59 0.82 -9.40
N LYS A 87 19.74 1.09 -10.00
CA LYS A 87 20.80 0.09 -10.08
C LYS A 87 21.38 -0.04 -8.67
N GLN A 88 21.51 -1.28 -8.18
CA GLN A 88 22.19 -1.52 -6.92
C GLN A 88 23.66 -1.10 -7.10
N ASN A 89 24.06 0.03 -6.49
CA ASN A 89 25.46 0.41 -6.41
C ASN A 89 26.10 -0.48 -5.35
N ASN A 90 27.16 -1.20 -5.72
CA ASN A 90 28.03 -1.89 -4.77
C ASN A 90 28.81 -0.87 -3.93
#